data_AF-F5J316-F1
#
_entry.id   AF-F5J316-F1
#
_cell.length_a   1.000
_cell.length_b   1.000
_cell.length_c   1.000
_cell.angle_alpha   90.00
_cell.angle_beta   90.00
_cell.angle_gamma   90.00
#
_symmetry.space_group_name_H-M   'P 1'
#
loop_
_entity.id
_entity.type
_entity.pdbx_description
1 polymer ?
#
loop_
_entity_poly.entity_id
_entity_poly.type
_entity_poly.pdbx_seq_one_letter_code
_entity_poly.pdbx_strand_id
1 'polypeptide(L)'
;MKRIFLLPLFALLFSCGGTTSKYEKLIADVVQTERGVKIDLNFKADKLEEISQISVADSIKIITDSFNAERNRQTASLEKTLSVFTKSIEKAKTASRLSRTMINSYQSSIDKTNEQIDALEKSVPGELTKYENRDTSEILAIVVRCTYTIDDPLTNKRATETFDFYLSPDGTKFYSKKRVKE
;
A
#
# COMPACT_ATOMS: atom_id res chain seq x y z
N MET A 1 33.64 23.91 60.76
CA MET A 1 32.87 25.03 60.18
C MET A 1 32.14 24.54 58.95
N LYS A 2 30.91 25.01 58.78
CA LYS A 2 29.88 24.58 57.84
C LYS A 2 30.20 25.02 56.39
N ARG A 3 29.64 24.25 55.42
CA ARG A 3 29.06 24.70 54.13
C ARG A 3 30.06 25.05 53.01
N ILE A 4 29.87 24.77 51.72
CA ILE A 4 28.72 24.37 50.88
C ILE A 4 29.29 23.72 49.61
N PHE A 5 28.70 22.60 49.15
CA PHE A 5 28.87 22.10 47.78
C PHE A 5 28.14 23.03 46.81
N LEU A 6 28.85 23.61 45.84
CA LEU A 6 28.25 24.31 44.69
C LEU A 6 28.52 23.48 43.43
N LEU A 7 27.57 22.58 43.14
CA LEU A 7 27.37 21.99 41.83
C LEU A 7 26.90 23.10 40.87
N PRO A 8 27.58 23.35 39.73
CA PRO A 8 26.97 24.18 38.70
C PRO A 8 25.89 23.33 38.02
N LEU A 9 24.64 23.61 38.39
CA LEU A 9 23.45 23.14 37.70
C LEU A 9 23.39 23.85 36.33
N PHE A 10 24.25 23.44 35.41
CA PHE A 10 24.06 23.66 33.98
C PHE A 10 23.05 22.61 33.51
N ALA A 11 21.81 22.74 33.98
CA ALA A 11 20.68 22.13 33.32
C ALA A 11 20.54 22.83 31.98
N LEU A 12 21.12 22.19 30.96
CA LEU A 12 20.86 22.47 29.56
C LEU A 12 19.35 22.50 29.36
N LEU A 13 18.79 23.71 29.34
CA LEU A 13 17.54 23.98 28.67
C LEU A 13 17.82 23.80 27.17
N PHE A 14 17.91 22.54 26.73
CA PHE A 14 17.47 22.19 25.39
C PHE A 14 15.94 22.33 25.38
N SER A 15 15.47 23.57 25.47
CA SER A 15 14.22 23.94 24.86
C SER A 15 14.50 23.83 23.37
N CYS A 16 14.26 22.65 22.80
CA CYS A 16 14.14 22.44 21.37
C CYS A 16 12.90 23.20 20.89
N GLY A 17 13.01 24.53 20.84
CA GLY A 17 12.11 25.38 20.09
C GLY A 17 12.27 25.04 18.60
N GLY A 18 11.32 24.26 18.09
CA GLY A 18 10.91 24.28 16.69
C GLY A 18 11.96 23.87 15.67
N THR A 19 12.36 22.61 15.65
CA THR A 19 12.63 22.00 14.34
C THR A 19 11.26 21.81 13.68
N THR A 20 10.80 22.80 12.91
CA THR A 20 9.69 22.58 11.98
C THR A 20 10.08 21.35 11.17
N SER A 21 9.35 20.25 11.34
CA SER A 21 9.76 19.00 10.72
C SER A 21 9.81 19.21 9.20
N LYS A 22 10.71 18.50 8.49
CA LYS A 22 10.85 18.61 7.02
C LYS A 22 9.53 18.54 6.25
N TYR A 23 8.49 17.94 6.84
CA TYR A 23 7.18 17.73 6.23
C TYR A 23 6.09 18.67 6.70
N GLU A 24 6.27 19.35 7.83
CA GLU A 24 5.20 20.11 8.50
C GLU A 24 4.62 21.19 7.59
N LYS A 25 5.48 21.91 6.85
CA LYS A 25 5.05 22.92 5.88
C LYS A 25 4.17 22.33 4.78
N LEU A 26 4.61 21.23 4.16
CA LEU A 26 3.84 20.57 3.11
C LEU A 26 2.50 20.05 3.63
N ILE A 27 2.49 19.46 4.84
CA ILE A 27 1.26 18.98 5.48
C ILE A 27 0.33 20.15 5.79
N ALA A 28 0.84 21.24 6.36
CA ALA A 28 0.06 22.44 6.66
C ALA A 28 -0.54 23.06 5.39
N ASP A 29 0.24 23.12 4.30
CA ASP A 29 -0.22 23.62 3.01
C ASP A 29 -1.33 22.73 2.43
N VAL A 30 -1.17 21.41 2.46
CA VAL A 30 -2.18 20.45 1.98
C VAL A 30 -3.45 20.50 2.82
N VAL A 31 -3.34 20.56 4.16
CA VAL A 31 -4.51 20.59 5.05
C VAL A 31 -5.29 21.89 4.87
N GLN A 32 -4.60 23.00 4.61
CA GLN A 32 -5.20 24.32 4.46
C GLN A 32 -5.50 24.68 3.01
N THR A 33 -5.46 23.73 2.07
CA THR A 33 -5.80 23.96 0.66
C THR A 33 -6.98 23.11 0.24
N GLU A 34 -8.07 23.76 -0.18
CA GLU A 34 -9.23 23.11 -0.76
C GLU A 34 -9.39 23.55 -2.22
N ARG A 35 -9.43 22.58 -3.14
CA ARG A 35 -9.57 22.82 -4.60
C ARG A 35 -8.58 23.86 -5.16
N GLY A 36 -7.37 23.91 -4.60
CA GLY A 36 -6.32 24.85 -5.00
C GLY A 36 -6.40 26.23 -4.34
N VAL A 37 -7.36 26.45 -3.44
CA VAL A 37 -7.53 27.71 -2.70
C VAL A 37 -7.12 27.50 -1.25
N LYS A 38 -6.27 28.40 -0.73
CA LYS A 38 -5.87 28.37 0.68
C LYS A 38 -7.00 28.89 1.57
N ILE A 39 -7.41 28.10 2.55
CA ILE A 39 -8.55 28.35 3.46
C ILE A 39 -8.14 28.71 4.90
N ASP A 40 -6.83 28.89 5.16
CA ASP A 40 -6.22 29.44 6.39
C ASP A 40 -6.87 28.99 7.71
N LEU A 41 -6.75 27.70 8.02
CA LEU A 41 -7.42 27.03 9.17
C LEU A 41 -6.60 27.07 10.47
N ASN A 42 -5.73 28.07 10.65
CA ASN A 42 -4.83 28.19 11.80
C ASN A 42 -4.17 26.85 12.19
N PHE A 43 -3.64 26.14 11.19
CA PHE A 43 -3.12 24.78 11.37
C PHE A 43 -2.05 24.71 12.46
N LYS A 44 -2.13 23.68 13.29
CA LYS A 44 -1.11 23.34 14.27
C LYS A 44 -0.84 21.84 14.28
N ALA A 45 0.40 21.43 13.98
CA ALA A 45 0.83 20.06 14.21
C ALA A 45 1.03 19.82 15.71
N ASP A 46 0.24 18.94 16.31
CA ASP A 46 0.38 18.56 17.72
C ASP A 46 1.36 17.39 17.88
N LYS A 47 1.39 16.48 16.91
CA LYS A 47 2.33 15.37 16.83
C LYS A 47 2.66 15.06 15.38
N LEU A 48 3.93 14.82 15.07
CA LEU A 48 4.37 14.49 13.71
C LEU A 48 5.53 13.50 13.76
N GLU A 49 5.33 12.32 13.18
CA GLU A 49 6.29 11.21 13.22
C GLU A 49 6.41 10.57 11.83
N GLU A 50 7.64 10.37 11.36
CA GLU A 50 7.91 9.48 10.23
C GLU A 50 7.77 8.04 10.72
N ILE A 51 6.74 7.32 10.25
CA ILE A 51 6.41 5.99 10.76
C ILE A 51 6.82 4.85 9.83
N SER A 52 7.08 5.15 8.56
CA SER A 52 7.49 4.14 7.57
C SER A 52 8.09 4.81 6.33
N GLN A 53 8.96 4.07 5.65
CA GLN A 53 9.46 4.36 4.32
C GLN A 53 9.02 3.23 3.39
N ILE A 54 8.58 3.57 2.19
CA ILE A 54 8.16 2.60 1.17
C ILE A 54 9.23 2.57 0.10
N SER A 55 9.91 1.43 -0.03
CA SER A 55 10.95 1.21 -1.02
C SER A 55 10.44 0.64 -2.35
N VAL A 56 11.31 0.60 -3.35
CA VAL A 56 11.10 -0.20 -4.57
C VAL A 56 10.89 -1.68 -4.22
N ALA A 57 11.68 -2.24 -3.29
CA ALA A 57 11.51 -3.63 -2.85
C ALA A 57 10.11 -3.90 -2.29
N ASP A 58 9.58 -3.00 -1.44
CA ASP A 58 8.24 -3.14 -0.86
C ASP A 58 7.17 -3.14 -1.96
N SER A 59 7.31 -2.26 -2.94
CA SER A 59 6.37 -2.17 -4.06
C SER A 59 6.42 -3.41 -4.96
N ILE A 60 7.62 -3.92 -5.28
CA ILE A 60 7.80 -5.17 -6.02
C ILE A 60 7.16 -6.33 -5.26
N LYS A 61 7.37 -6.39 -3.95
CA LYS A 61 6.79 -7.43 -3.09
C LYS A 61 5.27 -7.40 -3.11
N ILE A 62 4.64 -6.23 -2.92
CA ILE A 62 3.18 -6.08 -2.94
C ILE A 62 2.59 -6.54 -4.28
N ILE A 63 3.20 -6.12 -5.39
CA ILE A 63 2.75 -6.52 -6.75
C ILE A 63 2.89 -8.02 -6.94
N THR A 64 4.04 -8.58 -6.58
CA THR A 64 4.35 -10.01 -6.73
C THR A 64 3.42 -10.87 -5.88
N ASP A 65 3.17 -10.48 -4.63
CA ASP A 65 2.28 -11.21 -3.73
C ASP A 65 0.84 -11.17 -4.23
N SER A 66 0.35 -10.01 -4.66
CA SER A 66 -1.00 -9.87 -5.22
C SER A 66 -1.17 -10.69 -6.50
N PHE A 67 -0.17 -10.65 -7.38
CA PHE A 67 -0.17 -11.42 -8.62
C PHE A 67 -0.18 -12.93 -8.33
N ASN A 68 0.68 -13.40 -7.44
CA ASN A 68 0.74 -14.81 -7.05
C ASN A 68 -0.55 -15.28 -6.38
N ALA A 69 -1.16 -14.46 -5.53
CA ALA A 69 -2.43 -14.78 -4.88
C ALA A 69 -3.55 -14.97 -5.91
N GLU A 70 -3.64 -14.07 -6.89
CA GLU A 70 -4.64 -14.15 -7.95
C GLU A 70 -4.37 -15.31 -8.92
N ARG A 71 -3.11 -15.50 -9.33
CA ARG A 71 -2.70 -16.66 -10.15
C ARG A 71 -3.09 -17.97 -9.47
N ASN A 72 -2.76 -18.13 -8.18
CA ASN A 72 -3.09 -19.35 -7.43
C ASN A 72 -4.61 -19.56 -7.33
N ARG A 73 -5.39 -18.49 -7.15
CA ARG A 73 -6.86 -18.55 -7.16
C ARG A 73 -7.40 -19.03 -8.51
N GLN A 74 -6.87 -18.51 -9.61
CA GLN A 74 -7.28 -18.90 -10.96
C GLN A 74 -6.88 -20.34 -11.28
N THR A 75 -5.63 -20.73 -10.98
CA THR A 75 -5.15 -22.12 -11.14
C THR A 75 -6.05 -23.09 -10.39
N ALA A 76 -6.37 -22.83 -9.12
CA ALA A 76 -7.25 -23.71 -8.33
C ALA A 76 -8.66 -23.85 -8.95
N SER A 77 -9.19 -22.77 -9.56
CA SER A 77 -10.47 -22.82 -10.27
C SER A 77 -10.39 -23.65 -11.56
N LEU A 78 -9.30 -23.54 -12.31
CA LEU A 78 -9.05 -24.33 -13.52
C LEU A 78 -8.83 -25.80 -13.20
N GLU A 79 -8.07 -26.13 -12.15
CA GLU A 79 -7.87 -27.51 -11.68
C GLU A 79 -9.21 -28.17 -11.28
N LYS A 80 -10.11 -27.42 -10.62
CA LYS A 80 -11.46 -27.91 -10.33
C LYS A 80 -12.24 -28.19 -11.62
N THR A 81 -12.11 -27.33 -12.61
CA THR A 81 -12.76 -27.46 -13.92
C THR A 81 -12.22 -28.66 -14.70
N LEU A 82 -10.89 -28.83 -14.70
CA LEU A 82 -10.19 -29.97 -15.27
C LEU A 82 -10.68 -31.28 -14.63
N SER A 83 -10.82 -31.33 -13.30
CA SER A 83 -11.37 -32.49 -12.58
C SER A 83 -12.79 -32.84 -13.05
N VAL A 84 -13.64 -31.84 -13.30
CA VAL A 84 -15.01 -32.05 -13.81
C VAL A 84 -15.00 -32.62 -15.22
N PHE A 85 -14.20 -32.08 -16.13
CA PHE A 85 -14.10 -32.61 -17.49
C PHE A 85 -13.49 -34.01 -17.53
N THR A 86 -12.47 -34.28 -16.72
CA THR A 86 -11.87 -35.62 -16.57
C THR A 86 -12.88 -36.63 -16.04
N LYS A 87 -13.71 -36.28 -15.05
CA LYS A 87 -14.80 -37.17 -14.61
C LYS A 87 -15.85 -37.38 -15.70
N SER A 88 -16.18 -36.34 -16.46
CA SER A 88 -17.19 -36.38 -17.52
C SER A 88 -16.74 -37.25 -18.70
N ILE A 89 -15.46 -37.17 -19.09
CA ILE A 89 -14.92 -37.99 -20.18
C ILE A 89 -14.86 -39.47 -19.78
N GLU A 90 -14.47 -39.80 -18.54
CA GLU A 90 -14.45 -41.19 -18.05
C GLU A 90 -15.86 -41.78 -17.98
N LYS A 91 -16.85 -41.00 -17.53
CA LYS A 91 -18.27 -41.42 -17.58
C LYS A 91 -18.76 -41.62 -19.02
N ALA A 92 -18.36 -40.76 -19.97
CA ALA A 92 -18.76 -40.87 -21.36
C ALA A 92 -18.12 -42.09 -22.07
N LYS A 93 -16.88 -42.46 -21.71
CA LYS A 93 -16.18 -43.64 -22.23
C LYS A 93 -16.79 -44.97 -21.75
N THR A 94 -17.39 -44.98 -20.56
CA THR A 94 -17.96 -46.19 -19.93
C THR A 94 -19.48 -46.32 -20.11
N ALA A 95 -20.13 -45.35 -20.74
CA ALA A 95 -21.57 -45.36 -20.96
C ALA A 95 -22.01 -46.42 -21.98
N SER A 96 -23.18 -47.04 -21.75
CA SER A 96 -23.75 -48.07 -22.63
C SER A 96 -23.95 -47.59 -24.08
N ARG A 97 -24.17 -46.28 -24.28
CA ARG A 97 -24.18 -45.65 -25.60
C ARG A 97 -23.04 -44.64 -25.71
N LEU A 98 -21.94 -45.09 -26.32
CA LEU A 98 -20.76 -44.28 -26.51
C LEU A 98 -21.01 -43.15 -27.53
N SER A 99 -20.73 -41.91 -27.13
CA SER A 99 -20.80 -40.73 -28.01
C SER A 99 -19.40 -40.19 -28.26
N ARG A 100 -18.86 -40.43 -29.46
CA ARG A 100 -17.53 -39.95 -29.86
C ARG A 100 -17.45 -38.42 -29.84
N THR A 101 -18.51 -37.74 -30.29
CA THR A 101 -18.61 -36.28 -30.28
C THR A 101 -18.49 -35.71 -28.87
N MET A 102 -19.17 -36.30 -27.88
CA MET A 102 -19.08 -35.86 -26.49
C MET A 102 -17.68 -36.09 -25.91
N ILE A 103 -17.08 -37.26 -26.17
CA ILE A 103 -15.72 -37.58 -25.73
C ILE A 103 -14.72 -36.56 -26.31
N ASN A 104 -14.79 -36.28 -27.61
CA ASN A 104 -13.92 -35.30 -28.26
C ASN A 104 -14.13 -33.88 -27.70
N SER A 105 -15.38 -33.52 -27.40
CA SER A 105 -15.68 -32.22 -26.77
C SER A 105 -15.04 -32.10 -25.39
N TYR A 106 -15.13 -33.12 -24.53
CA TYR A 106 -14.49 -33.09 -23.21
C TYR A 106 -12.97 -33.09 -23.31
N GLN A 107 -12.40 -33.86 -24.25
CA GLN A 107 -10.96 -33.84 -24.50
C GLN A 107 -10.50 -32.43 -24.89
N SER A 108 -11.19 -31.77 -25.83
CA SER A 108 -10.86 -30.40 -26.21
C SER A 108 -10.95 -29.42 -25.04
N SER A 109 -11.94 -29.59 -24.13
CA SER A 109 -12.03 -28.77 -22.93
C SER A 109 -10.89 -29.03 -21.94
N ILE A 110 -10.46 -30.29 -21.79
CA ILE A 110 -9.29 -30.67 -20.99
C ILE A 110 -8.03 -29.99 -21.54
N ASP A 111 -7.79 -30.14 -22.85
CA ASP A 111 -6.61 -29.60 -23.52
C ASP A 111 -6.54 -28.06 -23.35
N LYS A 112 -7.65 -27.35 -23.60
CA LYS A 112 -7.74 -25.90 -23.38
C LYS A 112 -7.53 -25.49 -21.93
N THR A 113 -8.05 -26.27 -20.97
CA THR A 113 -7.89 -25.97 -19.54
C THR A 113 -6.42 -26.12 -19.14
N ASN A 114 -5.73 -27.15 -19.64
CA ASN A 114 -4.30 -27.32 -19.42
C ASN A 114 -3.48 -26.19 -20.06
N GLU A 115 -3.79 -25.80 -21.30
CA GLU A 115 -3.13 -24.65 -21.95
C GLU A 115 -3.27 -23.36 -21.13
N GLN A 116 -4.44 -23.13 -20.51
CA GLN A 116 -4.66 -21.97 -19.63
C GLN A 116 -3.85 -22.05 -18.33
N ILE A 117 -3.75 -23.23 -17.72
CA ILE A 117 -2.91 -23.46 -16.53
C ILE A 117 -1.44 -23.19 -16.88
N ASP A 118 -0.94 -23.78 -17.96
CA ASP A 118 0.44 -23.58 -18.43
C ASP A 118 0.74 -22.10 -18.73
N ALA A 119 -0.21 -21.38 -19.32
CA ALA A 119 -0.07 -19.96 -19.59
C ALA A 119 0.00 -19.13 -18.28
N LEU A 120 -0.82 -19.47 -17.28
CA LEU A 120 -0.79 -18.82 -15.98
C LEU A 120 0.52 -19.09 -15.23
N GLU A 121 1.05 -20.31 -15.27
CA GLU A 121 2.32 -20.68 -14.63
C GLU A 121 3.51 -19.89 -15.18
N LYS A 122 3.50 -19.62 -16.48
CA LYS A 122 4.56 -18.86 -17.18
C LYS A 122 4.38 -17.34 -17.09
N SER A 123 3.24 -16.87 -16.61
CA SER A 123 2.94 -15.45 -16.53
C SER A 123 3.68 -14.76 -15.39
N VAL A 124 4.03 -13.48 -15.60
CA VAL A 124 4.68 -12.60 -14.62
C VAL A 124 3.91 -11.28 -14.53
N PRO A 125 3.99 -10.54 -13.40
CA PRO A 125 3.28 -9.27 -13.28
C PRO A 125 3.91 -8.19 -14.17
N GLY A 126 3.15 -7.70 -15.15
CA GLY A 126 3.62 -6.66 -16.08
C GLY A 126 3.88 -5.31 -15.41
N GLU A 127 3.28 -5.05 -14.25
CA GLU A 127 3.50 -3.85 -13.46
C GLU A 127 4.93 -3.76 -12.92
N LEU A 128 5.70 -4.85 -12.90
CA LEU A 128 7.09 -4.83 -12.46
C LEU A 128 8.02 -4.09 -13.43
N THR A 129 7.63 -3.92 -14.70
CA THR A 129 8.45 -3.23 -15.71
C THR A 129 8.80 -1.79 -15.31
N LYS A 130 7.95 -1.10 -14.54
CA LYS A 130 8.24 0.27 -14.04
C LYS A 130 9.38 0.32 -13.00
N TYR A 131 9.84 -0.83 -12.52
CA TYR A 131 10.95 -0.96 -11.58
C TYR A 131 12.19 -1.60 -12.21
N GLU A 132 12.17 -1.90 -13.51
CA GLU A 132 13.34 -2.40 -14.22
C GLU A 132 14.52 -1.42 -14.06
N ASN A 133 15.68 -1.97 -13.70
CA ASN A 133 16.93 -1.22 -13.46
C ASN A 133 16.90 -0.21 -12.30
N ARG A 134 15.87 -0.23 -11.44
CA ARG A 134 15.84 0.59 -10.22
C ARG A 134 16.52 -0.12 -9.06
N ASP A 135 17.14 0.65 -8.18
CA ASP A 135 17.70 0.14 -6.94
C ASP A 135 16.57 -0.29 -6.01
N THR A 136 16.62 -1.51 -5.49
CA THR A 136 15.59 -2.07 -4.60
C THR A 136 15.52 -1.32 -3.27
N SER A 137 16.60 -0.68 -2.86
CA SER A 137 16.68 0.17 -1.65
C SER A 137 16.18 1.59 -1.86
N GLU A 138 15.89 1.99 -3.11
CA GLU A 138 15.38 3.33 -3.41
C GLU A 138 14.03 3.57 -2.71
N ILE A 139 13.94 4.68 -1.97
CA ILE A 139 12.71 5.08 -1.28
C ILE A 139 11.80 5.83 -2.26
N LEU A 140 10.56 5.36 -2.39
CA LEU A 140 9.53 5.93 -3.27
C LEU A 140 8.63 6.92 -2.55
N ALA A 141 8.33 6.63 -1.29
CA ALA A 141 7.45 7.44 -0.47
C ALA A 141 7.80 7.31 1.01
N ILE A 142 7.46 8.35 1.76
CA ILE A 142 7.54 8.36 3.22
C ILE A 142 6.13 8.47 3.78
N VAL A 143 5.85 7.70 4.82
CA VAL A 143 4.60 7.77 5.57
C VAL A 143 4.84 8.56 6.85
N VAL A 144 4.17 9.70 6.96
CA VAL A 144 4.25 10.59 8.11
C VAL A 144 2.91 10.58 8.82
N ARG A 145 2.88 10.09 10.05
CA ARG A 145 1.70 10.21 10.91
C ARG A 145 1.70 11.60 11.54
N CYS A 146 0.66 12.36 11.26
CA CYS A 146 0.47 13.66 11.87
C CYS A 146 -0.88 13.72 12.59
N THR A 147 -0.82 14.04 13.88
CA THR A 147 -1.96 14.53 14.65
C THR A 147 -1.88 16.05 14.62
N TYR A 148 -2.93 16.69 14.11
CA TYR A 148 -2.98 18.14 13.99
C TYR A 148 -4.32 18.68 14.46
N THR A 149 -4.31 19.93 14.87
CA THR A 149 -5.50 20.73 15.16
C THR A 149 -5.68 21.77 14.05
N ILE A 150 -6.92 21.91 13.60
CA ILE A 150 -7.37 23.03 12.77
C ILE A 150 -8.39 23.85 13.55
N ASP A 151 -8.36 25.16 13.36
CA ASP A 151 -9.30 26.12 13.90
C ASP A 151 -9.80 27.01 12.76
N ASP A 152 -10.99 26.69 12.26
CA ASP A 152 -11.62 27.36 11.13
C ASP A 152 -12.19 28.72 11.59
N PRO A 153 -11.58 29.85 11.18
CA PRO A 153 -12.03 31.17 11.61
C PRO A 153 -13.39 31.57 11.03
N LEU A 154 -13.84 30.94 9.94
CA LEU A 154 -15.13 31.24 9.30
C LEU A 154 -16.27 30.54 10.02
N THR A 155 -16.04 29.32 10.52
CA THR A 155 -17.08 28.53 11.19
C THR A 155 -16.93 28.46 12.72
N ASN A 156 -15.84 29.00 13.27
CA ASN A 156 -15.45 28.88 14.69
C ASN A 156 -15.43 27.42 15.17
N LYS A 157 -15.06 26.50 14.26
CA LYS A 157 -14.96 25.07 14.56
C LYS A 157 -13.51 24.69 14.71
N ARG A 158 -13.24 24.06 15.86
CA ARG A 158 -11.95 23.44 16.14
C ARG A 158 -12.07 21.93 16.06
N ALA A 159 -11.13 21.30 15.36
CA ALA A 159 -11.05 19.86 15.23
C ALA A 159 -9.61 19.38 15.38
N THR A 160 -9.42 18.26 16.06
CA THR A 160 -8.14 17.54 16.12
C THR A 160 -8.29 16.24 15.37
N GLU A 161 -7.37 15.96 14.44
CA GLU A 161 -7.44 14.79 13.58
C GLU A 161 -6.08 14.09 13.50
N THR A 162 -6.09 12.78 13.24
CA THR A 162 -4.87 12.02 12.99
C THR A 162 -4.92 11.36 11.60
N PHE A 163 -3.90 11.62 10.80
CA PHE A 163 -3.76 11.11 9.44
C PHE A 163 -2.35 10.57 9.18
N ASP A 164 -2.28 9.54 8.34
CA ASP A 164 -1.05 9.11 7.68
C ASP A 164 -0.94 9.82 6.34
N PHE A 165 0.11 10.62 6.16
CA PHE A 165 0.44 11.34 4.94
C PHE A 165 1.49 10.59 4.14
N TYR A 166 1.23 10.37 2.85
CA TYR A 166 2.14 9.73 1.92
C TYR A 166 2.81 10.82 1.08
N LEU A 167 4.11 11.02 1.30
CA LEU A 167 4.89 12.13 0.73
C LEU A 167 6.05 11.59 -0.09
N SER A 168 6.61 12.42 -0.96
CA SER A 168 7.91 12.13 -1.59
C SER A 168 9.03 12.09 -0.56
N PRO A 169 10.14 11.37 -0.82
CA PRO A 169 11.26 11.23 0.12
C PRO A 169 11.92 12.55 0.52
N ASP A 170 11.93 13.52 -0.41
CA ASP A 170 12.44 14.87 -0.21
C ASP A 170 11.45 15.80 0.51
N GLY A 171 10.23 15.33 0.79
CA GLY A 171 9.17 16.11 1.46
C GLY A 171 8.59 17.25 0.61
N THR A 172 8.78 17.24 -0.72
CA THR A 172 8.30 18.32 -1.60
C THR A 172 6.95 18.04 -2.26
N LYS A 173 6.54 16.78 -2.36
CA LYS A 173 5.29 16.36 -3.01
C LYS A 173 4.40 15.58 -2.07
N PHE A 174 3.11 15.88 -2.14
CA PHE A 174 2.04 15.14 -1.49
C PHE A 174 1.43 14.16 -2.47
N TYR A 175 1.32 12.89 -2.09
CA TYR A 175 0.65 11.87 -2.90
C TYR A 175 -0.76 11.59 -2.42
N SER A 176 -0.95 11.36 -1.12
CA SER A 176 -2.27 11.10 -0.53
C SER A 176 -2.24 11.19 1.00
N LYS A 177 -3.41 11.17 1.64
CA LYS A 177 -3.54 10.98 3.09
C LYS A 177 -4.64 9.97 3.42
N LYS A 178 -4.48 9.26 4.53
CA LYS A 178 -5.47 8.32 5.06
C LYS A 178 -5.74 8.61 6.53
N ARG A 179 -7.01 8.73 6.91
CA ARG A 179 -7.40 8.91 8.32
C ARG A 179 -7.02 7.65 9.09
N VAL A 180 -6.35 7.82 10.24
CA VAL A 180 -6.10 6.72 11.17
C VAL A 180 -7.43 6.39 11.84
N LYS A 181 -7.90 5.14 11.69
CA LYS A 181 -9.08 4.67 12.41
C LYS A 181 -8.64 4.32 13.83
N GLU A 182 -9.34 4.86 14.82
CA GLU A 182 -9.25 4.44 16.21
C GLU A 182 -9.83 3.03 16.40
#